data_AF-A0A091FYZ6-F1
#
_entry.id   AF-A0A091FYZ6-F1
#
_cell.length_a   1.000
_cell.length_b   1.000
_cell.length_c   1.000
_cell.angle_alpha   90.00
_cell.angle_beta   90.00
_cell.angle_gamma   90.00
#
_symmetry.space_group_name_H-M   'P 1'
#
loop_
_entity.id
_entity.type
_entity.pdbx_description
1 polymer ?
#
loop_
_entity_poly.entity_id
_entity_poly.type
_entity_poly.pdbx_seq_one_letter_code
_entity_poly.pdbx_strand_id
1 'polypeptide(L)'
;MMDYRRYLFLVIIVLLSFPLLVWGNEFRLVPSIFVREEYNDNVFFAANDIKRDFVTTISPGLKMVNNTEKLETNLLARLDRFDYADNREFSATDQLYNGKFRYHATPLFNISAEGGYVKDSRPDRDILTSGIILSTVPRNRYSASLSADYQLSEKTALGVSYAFGRDDYGSTRYTDDVSHDVNAGLVYDLGQYFQRVKGRVNLGYSNYVFSDSRIDSVMCTVGFSRDFSETGSILIDSGIRHTWSEISTYQLWPVFHPPFFYYERVNVKQNNDGWGWVGNVSLHYEGERGNGSLTYNRDITPASGLNGAVERNALTLSTQYRMTSEFSILFSAGYYTNKSDAGQFSTQVIDERTIRVSPGVRYEFSKNIYLESSYDYTAVDYLESNTSANRNLLSIRLYIQRPIWE
;
A
#
# COMPACT_ATOMS: atom_id res chain seq x y z
N MET A 1 -24.72 32.59 -5.64
CA MET A 1 -24.92 31.22 -6.13
C MET A 1 -24.56 31.25 -7.62
N MET A 2 -23.28 31.00 -7.94
CA MET A 2 -22.72 31.11 -9.30
C MET A 2 -23.09 29.89 -10.14
N ASP A 3 -23.37 30.12 -11.42
CA ASP A 3 -24.06 29.22 -12.35
C ASP A 3 -23.08 28.18 -12.95
N TYR A 4 -22.66 27.19 -12.14
CA TYR A 4 -21.71 26.13 -12.54
C TYR A 4 -22.21 25.21 -13.68
N ARG A 5 -23.51 25.27 -14.01
CA ARG A 5 -24.14 24.47 -15.08
C ARG A 5 -23.65 24.84 -16.48
N ARG A 6 -23.24 26.09 -16.70
CA ARG A 6 -22.79 26.58 -18.01
C ARG A 6 -21.35 26.16 -18.36
N TYR A 7 -20.49 26.01 -17.33
CA TYR A 7 -19.12 25.54 -17.51
C TYR A 7 -19.04 24.03 -17.77
N LEU A 8 -19.96 23.25 -17.18
CA LEU A 8 -20.08 21.82 -17.43
C LEU A 8 -20.40 21.51 -18.91
N PHE A 9 -21.22 22.36 -19.54
CA PHE A 9 -21.62 22.21 -20.94
C PHE A 9 -20.49 22.57 -21.93
N LEU A 10 -19.63 23.53 -21.57
CA LEU A 10 -18.49 23.95 -22.38
C LEU A 10 -17.37 22.89 -22.40
N VAL A 11 -17.13 22.19 -21.29
CA VAL A 11 -16.17 21.07 -21.23
C VAL A 11 -16.62 19.91 -22.13
N ILE A 12 -17.92 19.64 -22.21
CA ILE A 12 -18.49 18.58 -23.06
C ILE A 12 -18.29 18.89 -24.55
N ILE A 13 -18.39 20.16 -24.97
CA ILE A 13 -18.25 20.54 -26.38
C ILE A 13 -16.78 20.50 -26.84
N VAL A 14 -15.83 20.86 -25.98
CA VAL A 14 -14.39 20.80 -26.30
C VAL A 14 -13.90 19.35 -26.45
N LEU A 15 -14.53 18.39 -25.76
CA LEU A 15 -14.26 16.95 -25.92
C LEU A 15 -14.77 16.38 -27.26
N LEU A 16 -15.66 17.07 -27.98
CA LEU A 16 -16.31 16.57 -29.19
C LEU A 16 -15.66 17.02 -30.51
N SER A 17 -14.65 17.90 -30.49
CA SER A 17 -14.16 18.59 -31.69
C SER A 17 -12.75 18.24 -32.17
N PHE A 18 -12.12 17.17 -31.67
CA PHE A 18 -10.80 16.76 -32.15
C PHE A 18 -10.89 15.70 -33.26
N PRO A 19 -10.29 15.93 -34.45
CA PRO A 19 -10.21 14.92 -35.51
C PRO A 19 -9.29 13.77 -35.08
N LEU A 20 -9.75 12.52 -35.30
CA LEU A 20 -9.05 11.31 -34.92
C LEU A 20 -7.93 10.98 -35.92
N LEU A 21 -6.68 11.08 -35.46
CA LEU A 21 -5.54 10.40 -36.06
C LEU A 21 -5.65 8.91 -35.71
N VAL A 22 -5.87 8.05 -36.70
CA VAL A 22 -5.89 6.60 -36.50
C VAL A 22 -4.45 6.11 -36.36
N TRP A 23 -4.03 5.84 -35.13
CA TRP A 23 -2.79 5.13 -34.82
C TRP A 23 -3.14 3.67 -34.50
N GLY A 24 -2.29 2.71 -34.89
CA GLY A 24 -2.44 1.29 -34.53
C GLY A 24 -2.09 1.03 -33.06
N ASN A 25 -2.77 1.74 -32.16
CA ASN A 25 -2.50 1.83 -30.73
C ASN A 25 -3.84 1.72 -30.00
N GLU A 26 -3.91 0.84 -29.00
CA GLU A 26 -5.10 0.72 -28.16
C GLU A 26 -5.07 1.85 -27.12
N PHE A 27 -5.78 2.93 -27.42
CA PHE A 27 -5.92 4.07 -26.53
C PHE A 27 -7.32 4.13 -25.94
N ARG A 28 -7.41 4.05 -24.61
CA ARG A 28 -8.67 4.10 -23.87
C ARG A 28 -8.66 5.18 -22.82
N LEU A 29 -9.70 6.01 -22.83
CA LEU A 29 -9.96 7.00 -21.79
C LEU A 29 -11.28 6.65 -21.09
N VAL A 30 -11.18 6.32 -19.80
CA VAL A 30 -12.27 5.76 -19.00
C VAL A 30 -12.53 6.67 -17.80
N PRO A 31 -13.45 7.64 -17.91
CA PRO A 31 -14.02 8.29 -16.74
C PRO A 31 -14.84 7.28 -15.92
N SER A 32 -14.84 7.52 -14.62
CA SER A 32 -15.60 6.77 -13.63
C SER A 32 -16.09 7.68 -12.53
N ILE A 33 -17.15 7.26 -11.87
CA ILE A 33 -17.63 7.84 -10.63
C ILE A 33 -18.10 6.72 -9.74
N PHE A 34 -17.77 6.79 -8.46
CA PHE A 34 -18.48 5.99 -7.46
C PHE A 34 -19.04 6.86 -6.36
N VAL A 35 -20.15 6.39 -5.82
CA VAL A 35 -20.78 6.92 -4.62
C VAL A 35 -20.80 5.81 -3.61
N ARG A 36 -20.39 6.13 -2.39
CA ARG A 36 -20.31 5.17 -1.30
C ARG A 36 -20.94 5.76 -0.05
N GLU A 37 -21.73 4.97 0.63
CA GLU A 37 -22.21 5.27 1.97
C GLU A 37 -21.61 4.27 2.94
N GLU A 38 -21.06 4.75 4.04
CA GLU A 38 -20.42 3.94 5.07
C GLU A 38 -21.05 4.26 6.44
N TYR A 39 -21.47 3.24 7.17
CA TYR A 39 -21.72 3.35 8.61
C TYR A 39 -20.48 2.87 9.35
N ASN A 40 -19.92 3.72 10.19
CA ASN A 40 -18.72 3.42 10.97
C ASN A 40 -19.03 3.64 12.45
N ASP A 41 -18.93 2.59 13.26
CA ASP A 41 -19.22 2.68 14.69
C ASP A 41 -18.07 3.25 15.53
N ASN A 42 -16.84 3.30 15.00
CA ASN A 42 -15.65 3.82 15.66
C ASN A 42 -14.72 4.52 14.67
N VAL A 43 -15.05 5.78 14.34
CA VAL A 43 -14.36 6.59 13.33
C VAL A 43 -12.87 6.78 13.63
N PHE A 44 -12.51 6.90 14.91
CA PHE A 44 -11.13 7.19 15.34
C PHE A 44 -10.37 5.95 15.85
N PHE A 45 -10.98 4.76 15.80
CA PHE A 45 -10.42 3.57 16.45
C PHE A 45 -10.01 3.84 17.90
N ALA A 46 -10.84 4.59 18.62
CA ALA A 46 -10.57 4.92 20.00
C ALA A 46 -10.94 3.72 20.89
N ALA A 47 -10.09 3.40 21.86
CA ALA A 47 -10.38 2.39 22.88
C ALA A 47 -11.46 2.87 23.87
N ASN A 48 -11.53 4.19 24.08
CA ASN A 48 -12.51 4.88 24.92
C ASN A 48 -13.06 6.08 24.14
N ASP A 49 -14.26 6.55 24.49
CA ASP A 49 -14.95 7.66 23.79
C ASP A 49 -15.19 7.36 22.29
N ILE A 50 -15.80 6.20 22.04
CA ILE A 50 -16.10 5.70 20.69
C ILE A 50 -17.09 6.65 20.00
N LYS A 51 -16.70 7.14 18.82
CA LYS A 51 -17.54 7.99 17.97
C LYS A 51 -17.98 7.23 16.72
N ARG A 52 -19.30 7.17 16.54
CA ARG A 52 -19.94 6.62 15.33
C ARG A 52 -20.32 7.74 14.37
N ASP A 53 -20.33 7.43 13.08
CA ASP A 53 -20.78 8.38 12.06
C ASP A 53 -21.23 7.65 10.78
N PHE A 54 -22.00 8.36 9.96
CA PHE A 54 -22.22 8.02 8.56
C PHE A 54 -21.29 8.85 7.69
N VAL A 55 -20.66 8.21 6.71
CA VAL A 55 -19.72 8.86 5.80
C VAL A 55 -20.17 8.64 4.37
N THR A 56 -20.52 9.74 3.70
CA THR A 56 -20.80 9.73 2.26
C THR A 56 -19.53 10.06 1.51
N THR A 57 -19.14 9.22 0.56
CA THR A 57 -17.98 9.44 -0.31
C THR A 57 -18.40 9.54 -1.77
N ILE A 58 -17.96 10.59 -2.45
CA ILE A 58 -18.11 10.78 -3.89
C ILE A 58 -16.73 10.85 -4.53
N SER A 59 -16.52 9.99 -5.52
CA SER A 59 -15.19 9.76 -6.08
C SER A 59 -15.18 9.74 -7.59
N PRO A 60 -15.03 10.90 -8.25
CA PRO A 60 -14.75 10.94 -9.67
C PRO A 60 -13.32 10.44 -9.95
N GLY A 61 -13.19 9.65 -11.01
CA GLY A 61 -11.90 9.13 -11.47
C GLY A 61 -11.78 9.18 -12.98
N LEU A 62 -10.55 9.28 -13.47
CA LEU A 62 -10.20 9.24 -14.89
C LEU A 62 -9.01 8.29 -15.07
N LYS A 63 -9.21 7.26 -15.89
CA LYS A 63 -8.15 6.33 -16.26
C LYS A 63 -7.80 6.48 -17.73
N MET A 64 -6.52 6.58 -18.03
CA MET A 64 -5.97 6.55 -19.39
C MET A 64 -5.13 5.29 -19.55
N VAL A 65 -5.43 4.48 -20.56
CA VAL A 65 -4.64 3.31 -20.95
C VAL A 65 -4.18 3.52 -22.38
N ASN A 66 -2.91 3.29 -22.64
CA ASN A 66 -2.32 3.43 -23.97
C ASN A 66 -1.34 2.28 -24.20
N ASN A 67 -1.69 1.35 -25.09
CA ASN A 67 -0.89 0.18 -25.39
C ASN A 67 -0.46 0.19 -26.86
N THR A 68 0.84 0.33 -27.05
CA THR A 68 1.53 0.18 -28.34
C THR A 68 2.37 -1.09 -28.34
N GLU A 69 2.99 -1.43 -29.47
CA GLU A 69 3.88 -2.60 -29.57
C GLU A 69 5.02 -2.61 -28.53
N LYS A 70 5.54 -1.43 -28.18
CA LYS A 70 6.72 -1.30 -27.29
C LYS A 70 6.46 -0.56 -25.99
N LEU A 71 5.34 0.12 -25.86
CA LEU A 71 5.04 0.96 -24.70
C LEU A 71 3.63 0.67 -24.21
N GLU A 72 3.53 0.25 -22.95
CA GLU A 72 2.30 0.22 -22.18
C GLU A 72 2.29 1.43 -21.23
N THR A 73 1.18 2.14 -21.17
CA THR A 73 1.00 3.28 -20.26
C THR A 73 -0.36 3.19 -19.60
N ASN A 74 -0.38 3.39 -18.28
CA ASN A 74 -1.59 3.40 -17.47
C ASN A 74 -1.52 4.56 -16.47
N LEU A 75 -2.35 5.58 -16.70
CA LEU A 75 -2.50 6.72 -15.81
C LEU A 75 -3.86 6.67 -15.12
N LEU A 76 -3.90 7.01 -13.84
CA LEU A 76 -5.10 7.13 -13.04
C LEU A 76 -5.05 8.46 -12.28
N ALA A 77 -6.13 9.22 -12.35
CA ALA A 77 -6.40 10.35 -11.48
C ALA A 77 -7.75 10.12 -10.80
N ARG A 78 -7.80 10.29 -9.47
CA ARG A 78 -9.02 10.14 -8.68
C ARG A 78 -9.04 11.20 -7.59
N LEU A 79 -10.21 11.76 -7.37
CA LEU A 79 -10.49 12.63 -6.22
C LEU A 79 -11.51 11.92 -5.35
N ASP A 80 -11.34 11.95 -4.04
CA ASP A 80 -12.24 11.30 -3.09
C ASP A 80 -12.74 12.38 -2.11
N ARG A 81 -13.98 12.84 -2.28
CA ARG A 81 -14.62 13.74 -1.31
C ARG A 81 -15.43 12.89 -0.34
N PHE A 82 -15.06 12.90 0.94
CA PHE A 82 -15.88 12.29 1.98
C PHE A 82 -16.42 13.34 2.95
N ASP A 83 -17.68 13.15 3.32
CA ASP A 83 -18.44 14.02 4.18
C ASP A 83 -18.98 13.19 5.36
N TYR A 84 -18.52 13.53 6.57
CA TYR A 84 -19.05 13.00 7.83
C TYR A 84 -20.39 13.69 8.14
N ALA A 85 -21.40 12.91 8.54
CA ALA A 85 -22.72 13.45 8.84
C ALA A 85 -22.70 14.31 10.11
N ASP A 86 -22.13 13.76 11.18
CA ASP A 86 -22.09 14.38 12.51
C ASP A 86 -20.78 15.13 12.78
N ASN A 87 -19.62 14.58 12.39
CA ASN A 87 -18.30 15.16 12.68
C ASN A 87 -17.69 15.86 11.43
N ARG A 88 -18.39 16.88 10.92
CA ARG A 88 -18.07 17.56 9.65
C ARG A 88 -16.69 18.20 9.57
N GLU A 89 -16.07 18.51 10.70
CA GLU A 89 -14.72 19.04 10.80
C GLU A 89 -13.65 18.09 10.25
N PHE A 90 -13.95 16.78 10.14
CA PHE A 90 -13.06 15.78 9.58
C PHE A 90 -13.33 15.49 8.09
N SER A 91 -14.31 16.16 7.48
CA SER A 91 -14.63 15.99 6.06
C SER A 91 -13.53 16.59 5.19
N ALA A 92 -12.82 15.75 4.42
CA ALA A 92 -11.72 16.20 3.57
C ALA A 92 -11.90 15.80 2.10
N THR A 93 -10.99 16.27 1.26
CA THR A 93 -10.89 15.87 -0.14
C THR A 93 -9.52 15.28 -0.37
N ASP A 94 -9.51 13.97 -0.53
CA ASP A 94 -8.33 13.17 -0.77
C ASP A 94 -8.09 13.06 -2.28
N GLN A 95 -6.85 12.74 -2.65
CA GLN A 95 -6.39 12.72 -4.04
C GLN A 95 -5.54 11.48 -4.28
N LEU A 96 -5.69 10.88 -5.44
CA LEU A 96 -4.85 9.77 -5.89
C LEU A 96 -4.48 9.99 -7.35
N TYR A 97 -3.17 10.07 -7.61
CA TYR A 97 -2.61 10.06 -8.94
C TYR A 97 -1.63 8.90 -9.04
N ASN A 98 -1.74 8.09 -10.07
CA ASN A 98 -0.83 6.97 -10.32
C ASN A 98 -0.51 6.88 -11.81
N GLY A 99 0.76 6.70 -12.15
CA GLY A 99 1.22 6.48 -13.50
C GLY A 99 2.14 5.28 -13.58
N LYS A 100 1.88 4.36 -14.51
CA LYS A 100 2.70 3.20 -14.83
C LYS A 100 3.09 3.25 -16.29
N PHE A 101 4.37 3.06 -16.56
CA PHE A 101 4.93 3.01 -17.90
C PHE A 101 5.77 1.73 -17.99
N ARG A 102 5.59 0.94 -19.03
CA ARG A 102 6.42 -0.22 -19.33
C ARG A 102 6.90 -0.13 -20.77
N TYR A 103 8.21 -0.14 -20.95
CA TYR A 103 8.85 -0.09 -22.24
C TYR A 103 9.56 -1.41 -22.54
N HIS A 104 9.12 -2.07 -23.62
CA HIS A 104 9.73 -3.27 -24.19
C HIS A 104 10.86 -2.85 -25.12
N ALA A 105 12.04 -2.60 -24.55
CA ALA A 105 13.22 -2.19 -25.31
C ALA A 105 13.66 -3.28 -26.31
N THR A 106 13.60 -4.54 -25.87
CA THR A 106 13.75 -5.74 -26.71
C THR A 106 12.80 -6.83 -26.19
N PRO A 107 12.57 -7.93 -26.93
CA PRO A 107 11.76 -9.06 -26.42
C PRO A 107 12.27 -9.67 -25.11
N LEU A 108 13.55 -9.47 -24.79
CA LEU A 108 14.23 -10.01 -23.61
C LEU A 108 14.51 -8.95 -22.54
N PHE A 109 14.22 -7.67 -22.82
CA PHE A 109 14.58 -6.56 -21.93
C PHE A 109 13.44 -5.56 -21.81
N ASN A 110 12.91 -5.46 -20.58
CA ASN A 110 11.80 -4.59 -20.25
C ASN A 110 12.22 -3.61 -19.17
N ILE A 111 11.79 -2.36 -19.30
CA ILE A 111 11.97 -1.33 -18.27
C ILE A 111 10.58 -0.87 -17.83
N SER A 112 10.32 -0.83 -16.53
CA SER A 112 9.09 -0.28 -15.98
C SER A 112 9.38 0.90 -15.07
N ALA A 113 8.57 1.94 -15.17
CA ALA A 113 8.58 3.10 -14.27
C ALA A 113 7.18 3.33 -13.71
N GLU A 114 7.09 3.59 -12.42
CA GLU A 114 5.85 3.90 -11.73
C GLU A 114 6.04 5.16 -10.88
N GLY A 115 5.02 6.01 -10.86
CA GLY A 115 4.98 7.22 -10.05
C GLY A 115 3.60 7.39 -9.44
N GLY A 116 3.55 7.76 -8.17
CA GLY A 116 2.32 7.88 -7.40
C GLY A 116 2.34 9.08 -6.48
N TYR A 117 1.17 9.70 -6.33
CA TYR A 117 0.89 10.69 -5.29
C TYR A 117 -0.45 10.33 -4.66
N VAL A 118 -0.46 10.22 -3.34
CA VAL A 118 -1.69 10.03 -2.56
C VAL A 118 -1.74 11.10 -1.49
N LYS A 119 -2.85 11.83 -1.43
CA LYS A 119 -3.21 12.63 -0.27
C LYS A 119 -4.35 11.93 0.43
N ASP A 120 -4.11 11.45 1.63
CA ASP A 120 -5.12 10.78 2.45
C ASP A 120 -5.31 11.46 3.81
N SER A 121 -6.53 11.42 4.35
CA SER A 121 -6.83 12.05 5.65
C SER A 121 -7.55 11.11 6.63
N ARG A 122 -7.88 9.88 6.21
CA ARG A 122 -8.60 8.92 7.05
C ARG A 122 -7.66 8.15 8.01
N PRO A 123 -8.10 7.80 9.23
CA PRO A 123 -7.31 7.07 10.24
C PRO A 123 -6.83 5.68 9.81
N ASP A 124 -7.61 5.03 8.95
CA ASP A 124 -7.51 3.61 8.64
C ASP A 124 -6.76 3.28 7.34
N ARG A 125 -6.15 4.32 6.75
CA ARG A 125 -5.40 4.28 5.49
C ARG A 125 -4.29 3.22 5.44
N ASP A 126 -3.63 2.94 6.58
CA ASP A 126 -2.45 2.05 6.62
C ASP A 126 -2.76 0.64 7.14
N ILE A 127 -4.01 0.35 7.54
CA ILE A 127 -4.40 -0.95 8.11
C ILE A 127 -4.12 -2.10 7.15
N LEU A 128 -4.31 -1.89 5.85
CA LEU A 128 -4.06 -2.92 4.83
C LEU A 128 -2.57 -3.16 4.56
N THR A 129 -1.74 -2.14 4.83
CA THR A 129 -0.30 -2.16 4.52
C THR A 129 0.50 -2.54 5.76
N SER A 130 0.50 -1.71 6.78
CA SER A 130 1.27 -1.91 8.02
C SER A 130 0.44 -2.56 9.12
N GLY A 131 -0.89 -2.47 9.08
CA GLY A 131 -1.75 -2.86 10.19
C GLY A 131 -1.72 -1.85 11.36
N ILE A 132 -0.97 -0.75 11.23
CA ILE A 132 -0.90 0.33 12.22
C ILE A 132 -2.05 1.31 11.97
N ILE A 133 -2.67 1.76 13.06
CA ILE A 133 -3.74 2.75 13.02
C ILE A 133 -3.19 4.12 13.41
N LEU A 134 -3.45 5.10 12.55
CA LEU A 134 -3.10 6.49 12.78
C LEU A 134 -4.34 7.33 13.07
N SER A 135 -4.18 8.52 13.61
CA SER A 135 -5.30 9.46 13.76
C SER A 135 -5.63 10.17 12.44
N THR A 136 -6.69 11.00 12.46
CA THR A 136 -7.18 11.83 11.34
C THR A 136 -6.22 12.99 11.01
N VAL A 137 -4.94 12.70 10.76
CA VAL A 137 -3.99 13.68 10.27
C VAL A 137 -3.79 13.48 8.77
N PRO A 138 -3.95 14.53 7.94
CA PRO A 138 -3.65 14.46 6.52
C PRO A 138 -2.19 14.04 6.28
N ARG A 139 -1.97 13.12 5.34
CA ARG A 139 -0.66 12.71 4.86
C ARG A 139 -0.57 12.89 3.35
N ASN A 140 0.59 13.34 2.90
CA ASN A 140 0.97 13.30 1.49
C ASN A 140 2.01 12.19 1.30
N ARG A 141 1.71 11.22 0.44
CA ARG A 141 2.59 10.13 0.08
C ARG A 141 3.04 10.28 -1.37
N TYR A 142 4.34 10.27 -1.56
CA TYR A 142 4.99 10.25 -2.86
C TYR A 142 5.66 8.90 -3.05
N SER A 143 5.42 8.25 -4.17
CA SER A 143 6.09 6.99 -4.51
C SER A 143 6.64 7.05 -5.92
N ALA A 144 7.86 6.55 -6.12
CA ALA A 144 8.42 6.35 -7.43
C ALA A 144 9.16 5.01 -7.47
N SER A 145 9.03 4.25 -8.53
CA SER A 145 9.83 3.05 -8.71
C SER A 145 10.28 2.88 -10.16
N LEU A 146 11.49 2.35 -10.31
CA LEU A 146 12.08 1.98 -11.60
C LEU A 146 12.51 0.52 -11.51
N SER A 147 12.12 -0.30 -12.49
CA SER A 147 12.57 -1.68 -12.59
C SER A 147 13.04 -2.01 -14.00
N ALA A 148 13.94 -2.99 -14.08
CA ALA A 148 14.46 -3.53 -15.31
C ALA A 148 14.53 -5.05 -15.20
N ASP A 149 13.90 -5.73 -16.15
CA ASP A 149 13.84 -7.19 -16.24
C ASP A 149 14.58 -7.63 -17.50
N TYR A 150 15.58 -8.50 -17.34
CA TYR A 150 16.40 -9.02 -18.43
C TYR A 150 16.45 -10.55 -18.43
N GLN A 151 16.06 -11.14 -19.55
CA GLN A 151 16.19 -12.57 -19.79
C GLN A 151 17.63 -12.89 -20.23
N LEU A 152 18.49 -13.22 -19.28
CA LEU A 152 19.92 -13.54 -19.51
C LEU A 152 20.11 -14.76 -20.41
N SER A 153 19.26 -15.77 -20.27
CA SER A 153 19.26 -16.99 -21.08
C SER A 153 17.84 -17.56 -21.13
N GLU A 154 17.60 -18.63 -21.90
CA GLU A 154 16.30 -19.31 -21.93
C GLU A 154 15.81 -19.77 -20.53
N LYS A 155 16.72 -19.96 -19.57
CA LYS A 155 16.42 -20.46 -18.22
C LYS A 155 16.70 -19.46 -17.10
N THR A 156 17.28 -18.31 -17.40
CA THR A 156 17.74 -17.36 -16.38
C THR A 156 17.18 -15.99 -16.63
N ALA A 157 16.53 -15.42 -15.62
CA ALA A 157 16.05 -14.04 -15.62
C ALA A 157 16.69 -13.27 -14.47
N LEU A 158 17.01 -12.00 -14.73
CA LEU A 158 17.50 -11.04 -13.75
C LEU A 158 16.51 -9.86 -13.69
N GLY A 159 16.06 -9.52 -12.49
CA GLY A 159 15.29 -8.32 -12.23
C GLY A 159 16.07 -7.39 -11.30
N VAL A 160 16.11 -6.11 -11.62
CA VAL A 160 16.63 -5.06 -10.73
C VAL A 160 15.57 -4.00 -10.54
N SER A 161 15.37 -3.53 -9.32
CA SER A 161 14.39 -2.50 -9.01
C SER A 161 14.91 -1.53 -7.95
N TYR A 162 14.45 -0.29 -8.07
CA TYR A 162 14.62 0.76 -7.09
C TYR A 162 13.25 1.38 -6.79
N ALA A 163 12.91 1.53 -5.52
CA ALA A 163 11.72 2.20 -5.06
C ALA A 163 12.09 3.32 -4.09
N PHE A 164 11.40 4.45 -4.26
CA PHE A 164 11.46 5.62 -3.41
C PHE A 164 10.08 5.87 -2.81
N GLY A 165 10.02 6.10 -1.51
CA GLY A 165 8.84 6.49 -0.79
C GLY A 165 9.10 7.72 0.04
N ARG A 166 8.10 8.59 0.16
CA ARG A 166 8.12 9.70 1.11
C ARG A 166 6.71 9.96 1.62
N ASP A 167 6.57 9.94 2.94
CA ASP A 167 5.33 10.25 3.63
C ASP A 167 5.53 11.51 4.48
N ASP A 168 4.80 12.58 4.14
CA ASP A 168 4.79 13.85 4.88
C ASP A 168 3.46 13.98 5.66
N TYR A 169 3.51 14.11 6.98
CA TYR A 169 2.34 14.22 7.86
C TYR A 169 2.06 15.67 8.23
N GLY A 170 0.78 16.07 8.19
CA GLY A 170 0.34 17.43 8.53
C GLY A 170 0.36 17.79 10.02
N SER A 171 1.05 17.03 10.87
CA SER A 171 1.08 17.25 12.33
C SER A 171 2.44 16.90 12.91
N THR A 172 2.93 17.71 13.86
CA THR A 172 4.15 17.44 14.63
C THR A 172 4.04 16.24 15.57
N ARG A 173 2.84 15.65 15.72
CA ARG A 173 2.64 14.40 16.48
C ARG A 173 3.10 13.16 15.72
N TYR A 174 3.19 13.26 14.40
CA TYR A 174 3.66 12.18 13.53
C TYR A 174 4.97 12.57 12.90
N THR A 175 5.76 11.56 12.57
CA THR A 175 7.09 11.75 12.00
C THR A 175 7.07 11.45 10.51
N ASP A 176 7.55 12.41 9.73
CA ASP A 176 7.78 12.25 8.29
C ASP A 176 8.85 11.17 8.06
N ASP A 177 8.67 10.40 6.98
CA ASP A 177 9.59 9.34 6.61
C ASP A 177 9.94 9.36 5.13
N VAL A 178 11.18 8.96 4.84
CA VAL A 178 11.71 8.77 3.49
C VAL A 178 12.29 7.36 3.41
N SER A 179 11.89 6.62 2.38
CA SER A 179 12.36 5.27 2.12
C SER A 179 13.06 5.14 0.77
N HIS A 180 14.14 4.36 0.77
CA HIS A 180 14.87 3.95 -0.42
C HIS A 180 15.07 2.45 -0.39
N ASP A 181 14.53 1.74 -1.37
CA ASP A 181 14.62 0.29 -1.46
C ASP A 181 15.25 -0.11 -2.80
N VAL A 182 16.28 -0.94 -2.77
CA VAL A 182 16.94 -1.52 -3.95
C VAL A 182 16.83 -3.03 -3.86
N ASN A 183 16.38 -3.68 -4.92
CA ASN A 183 16.29 -5.14 -4.97
C ASN A 183 16.86 -5.67 -6.29
N ALA A 184 17.70 -6.70 -6.21
CA ALA A 184 18.16 -7.49 -7.34
C ALA A 184 17.77 -8.95 -7.13
N GLY A 185 16.98 -9.51 -8.06
CA GLY A 185 16.49 -10.88 -8.04
C GLY A 185 16.98 -11.69 -9.23
N LEU A 186 17.50 -12.89 -8.98
CA LEU A 186 17.83 -13.88 -10.00
C LEU A 186 16.83 -15.03 -9.92
N VAL A 187 16.24 -15.40 -11.06
CA VAL A 187 15.37 -16.57 -11.19
C VAL A 187 15.99 -17.54 -12.18
N TYR A 188 16.09 -18.81 -11.78
CA TYR A 188 16.62 -19.89 -12.61
C TYR A 188 15.61 -21.02 -12.74
N ASP A 189 15.32 -21.44 -13.98
CA ASP A 189 14.43 -22.55 -14.27
C ASP A 189 15.12 -23.88 -13.97
N LEU A 190 14.64 -24.58 -12.92
CA LEU A 190 15.12 -25.88 -12.48
C LEU A 190 14.33 -27.03 -13.11
N GLY A 191 13.55 -26.77 -14.15
CA GLY A 191 12.69 -27.72 -14.86
C GLY A 191 13.39 -28.99 -15.34
N GLN A 192 14.72 -28.94 -15.54
CA GLN A 192 15.53 -30.11 -15.86
C GLN A 192 15.64 -31.13 -14.70
N TYR A 193 15.53 -30.67 -13.46
CA TYR A 193 15.64 -31.49 -12.26
C TYR A 193 14.28 -31.72 -11.61
N PHE A 194 13.43 -30.70 -11.57
CA PHE A 194 12.12 -30.73 -10.93
C PHE A 194 11.08 -30.04 -11.82
N GLN A 195 10.03 -30.77 -12.19
CA GLN A 195 8.98 -30.24 -13.05
C GLN A 195 8.33 -28.97 -12.45
N ARG A 196 8.30 -27.91 -13.26
CA ARG A 196 7.67 -26.62 -12.95
C ARG A 196 8.23 -25.93 -11.70
N VAL A 197 9.51 -26.11 -11.39
CA VAL A 197 10.17 -25.45 -10.28
C VAL A 197 11.17 -24.42 -10.81
N LYS A 198 11.13 -23.21 -10.24
CA LYS A 198 12.12 -22.16 -10.48
C LYS A 198 12.81 -21.83 -9.16
N GLY A 199 14.14 -21.84 -9.15
CA GLY A 199 14.94 -21.35 -8.03
C GLY A 199 15.02 -19.83 -8.05
N ARG A 200 15.10 -19.21 -6.87
CA ARG A 200 15.09 -17.75 -6.69
C ARG A 200 16.18 -17.35 -5.69
N VAL A 201 16.87 -16.27 -5.98
CA VAL A 201 17.80 -15.61 -5.06
C VAL A 201 17.55 -14.11 -5.16
N ASN A 202 17.33 -13.43 -4.03
CA ASN A 202 17.14 -11.98 -4.03
C ASN A 202 18.07 -11.31 -3.02
N LEU A 203 18.66 -10.20 -3.44
CA LEU A 203 19.44 -9.29 -2.61
C LEU A 203 18.69 -7.97 -2.49
N GLY A 204 18.54 -7.49 -1.26
CA GLY A 204 17.82 -6.25 -0.96
C GLY A 204 18.65 -5.30 -0.11
N TYR A 205 18.50 -4.00 -0.36
CA TYR A 205 18.96 -2.93 0.50
C TYR A 205 17.78 -1.98 0.76
N SER A 206 17.56 -1.62 2.03
CA SER A 206 16.52 -0.69 2.44
C SER A 206 17.13 0.38 3.34
N ASN A 207 16.82 1.63 3.09
CA ASN A 207 17.19 2.77 3.92
C ASN A 207 15.93 3.55 4.28
N TYR A 208 15.69 3.74 5.58
CA TYR A 208 14.59 4.50 6.14
C TYR A 208 15.13 5.66 6.94
N VAL A 209 14.67 6.87 6.63
CA VAL A 209 15.09 8.11 7.26
C VAL A 209 13.87 8.81 7.86
N PHE A 210 13.94 9.06 9.16
CA PHE A 210 12.95 9.77 9.95
C PHE A 210 13.57 11.04 10.54
N SER A 211 12.78 11.83 11.28
CA SER A 211 13.27 13.06 11.93
C SER A 211 14.41 12.81 12.93
N ASP A 212 14.31 11.76 13.76
CA ASP A 212 15.32 11.45 14.79
C ASP A 212 15.93 10.06 14.64
N SER A 213 15.57 9.30 13.59
CA SER A 213 16.11 7.97 13.39
C SER A 213 16.47 7.69 11.93
N ARG A 214 17.49 6.86 11.75
CA ARG A 214 17.90 6.33 10.45
C ARG A 214 18.13 4.83 10.59
N ILE A 215 17.65 4.06 9.62
CA ILE A 215 17.71 2.60 9.63
C ILE A 215 18.18 2.14 8.26
N ASP A 216 19.28 1.41 8.21
CA ASP A 216 19.85 0.82 7.01
C ASP A 216 19.79 -0.70 7.14
N SER A 217 19.40 -1.40 6.08
CA SER A 217 19.21 -2.85 6.13
C SER A 217 19.66 -3.51 4.85
N VAL A 218 20.42 -4.60 4.96
CA VAL A 218 20.81 -5.48 3.85
C VAL A 218 20.20 -6.85 4.07
N MET A 219 19.57 -7.42 3.05
CA MET A 219 18.96 -8.75 3.13
C MET A 219 19.36 -9.63 1.95
N CYS A 220 19.40 -10.93 2.21
CA CYS A 220 19.60 -11.97 1.20
C CYS A 220 18.56 -13.07 1.44
N THR A 221 17.83 -13.43 0.39
CA THR A 221 16.83 -14.50 0.41
C THR A 221 17.14 -15.54 -0.66
N VAL A 222 16.83 -16.79 -0.34
CA VAL A 222 16.84 -17.91 -1.27
C VAL A 222 15.49 -18.59 -1.20
N GLY A 223 15.00 -19.05 -2.35
CA GLY A 223 13.68 -19.64 -2.41
C GLY A 223 13.41 -20.37 -3.70
N PHE A 224 12.16 -20.75 -3.86
CA PHE A 224 11.65 -21.37 -5.07
C PHE A 224 10.20 -20.99 -5.31
N SER A 225 9.80 -21.04 -6.58
CA SER A 225 8.39 -21.04 -6.97
C SER A 225 8.07 -22.31 -7.74
N ARG A 226 6.89 -22.87 -7.50
CA ARG A 226 6.40 -24.06 -8.19
C ARG A 226 4.96 -23.92 -8.63
N ASP A 227 4.71 -24.18 -9.91
CA ASP A 227 3.36 -24.34 -10.44
C ASP A 227 2.93 -25.80 -10.25
N PHE A 228 2.12 -26.06 -9.23
CA PHE A 228 1.68 -27.43 -8.90
C PHE A 228 0.46 -27.88 -9.70
N SER A 229 -0.26 -26.94 -10.31
CA SER A 229 -1.36 -27.19 -11.26
C SER A 229 -1.41 -26.07 -12.30
N GLU A 230 -2.32 -26.16 -13.28
CA GLU A 230 -2.53 -25.08 -14.27
C GLU A 230 -3.12 -23.81 -13.65
N THR A 231 -3.75 -23.95 -12.48
CA THR A 231 -4.49 -22.88 -11.79
C THR A 231 -3.85 -22.52 -10.46
N GLY A 232 -2.71 -23.11 -10.07
CA GLY A 232 -2.19 -23.00 -8.72
C GLY A 232 -0.66 -22.98 -8.66
N SER A 233 -0.14 -21.99 -7.95
CA SER A 233 1.30 -21.79 -7.75
C SER A 233 1.63 -21.49 -6.28
N ILE A 234 2.81 -21.90 -5.87
CA ILE A 234 3.38 -21.60 -4.56
C ILE A 234 4.74 -20.95 -4.72
N LEU A 235 5.03 -19.95 -3.91
CA LEU A 235 6.33 -19.29 -3.80
C LEU A 235 6.75 -19.29 -2.33
N ILE A 236 7.99 -19.66 -2.09
CA ILE A 236 8.61 -19.66 -0.76
C ILE A 236 10.00 -19.04 -0.91
N ASP A 237 10.21 -17.89 -0.27
CA ASP A 237 11.51 -17.22 -0.13
C ASP A 237 11.82 -17.11 1.38
N SER A 238 13.05 -17.46 1.78
CA SER A 238 13.51 -17.35 3.17
C SER A 238 14.93 -16.80 3.19
N GLY A 239 15.24 -15.98 4.19
CA GLY A 239 16.52 -15.29 4.20
C GLY A 239 16.92 -14.67 5.52
N ILE A 240 18.08 -14.03 5.49
CA ILE A 240 18.67 -13.31 6.60
C ILE A 240 18.77 -11.82 6.26
N ARG A 241 18.72 -11.00 7.28
CA ARG A 241 18.81 -9.54 7.20
C ARG A 241 19.78 -9.04 8.26
N HIS A 242 20.60 -8.07 7.90
CA HIS A 242 21.39 -7.30 8.85
C HIS A 242 20.91 -5.86 8.82
N THR A 243 20.61 -5.30 9.98
CA THR A 243 20.03 -3.96 10.13
C THR A 243 20.89 -3.14 11.07
N TRP A 244 21.21 -1.91 10.65
CA TRP A 244 21.86 -0.88 11.45
C TRP A 244 20.86 0.23 11.72
N SER A 245 20.88 0.80 12.91
CA SER A 245 20.06 1.95 13.26
C SER A 245 20.86 2.99 14.02
N GLU A 246 20.55 4.25 13.74
CA GLU A 246 21.03 5.42 14.48
C GLU A 246 19.80 6.17 14.97
N ILE A 247 19.66 6.32 16.29
CA ILE A 247 18.52 6.97 16.93
C ILE A 247 19.04 8.09 17.82
N SER A 248 18.55 9.30 17.57
CA SER A 248 18.82 10.48 18.38
C SER A 248 17.79 10.56 19.51
N THR A 249 18.25 10.50 20.76
CA THR A 249 17.38 10.67 21.93
C THR A 249 17.87 11.83 22.79
N TYR A 250 16.94 12.52 23.46
CA TYR A 250 17.30 13.59 24.39
C TYR A 250 17.53 13.02 25.78
N GLN A 251 18.74 13.18 26.31
CA GLN A 251 19.07 12.85 27.69
C GLN A 251 19.32 14.12 28.50
N LEU A 252 18.92 14.11 29.76
CA LEU A 252 19.23 15.21 30.69
C LEU A 252 20.66 15.05 31.19
N TRP A 253 21.53 15.96 30.80
CA TRP A 253 22.93 15.97 31.21
C TRP A 253 23.18 17.06 32.26
N PRO A 254 23.84 16.77 33.39
CA PRO A 254 24.16 17.78 34.38
C PRO A 254 25.28 18.70 33.84
N VAL A 255 24.98 19.98 33.72
CA VAL A 255 25.92 21.05 33.31
C VAL A 255 26.14 21.98 34.49
N PHE A 256 27.40 22.20 34.85
CA PHE A 256 27.78 23.04 35.98
C PHE A 256 27.84 24.52 35.57
N HIS A 257 26.95 25.33 36.15
CA HIS A 257 27.00 26.79 36.07
C HIS A 257 27.13 27.34 37.49
N PRO A 258 28.35 27.75 37.92
CA PRO A 258 28.62 28.07 39.32
C PRO A 258 27.59 29.06 39.91
N PRO A 259 27.02 28.80 41.10
CA PRO A 259 27.32 27.72 42.05
C PRO A 259 26.43 26.45 41.93
N PHE A 260 25.63 26.30 40.87
CA PHE A 260 24.61 25.26 40.75
C PHE A 260 24.83 24.31 39.57
N PHE A 261 24.25 23.11 39.65
CA PHE A 261 24.08 22.22 38.50
C PHE A 261 22.70 22.44 37.88
N TYR A 262 22.65 22.54 36.56
CA TYR A 262 21.41 22.53 35.79
C TYR A 262 21.40 21.29 34.90
N TYR A 263 20.22 20.75 34.62
CA TYR A 263 20.06 19.68 33.65
C TYR A 263 19.75 20.29 32.29
N GLU A 264 20.64 20.10 31.33
CA GLU A 264 20.40 20.48 29.94
C GLU A 264 19.97 19.26 29.13
N ARG A 265 19.04 19.45 28.19
CA ARG A 265 18.68 18.40 27.23
C ARG A 265 19.78 18.31 26.18
N VAL A 266 20.59 17.27 26.25
CA VAL A 266 21.62 16.98 25.26
C VAL A 266 21.10 15.89 24.32
N ASN A 267 21.27 16.09 23.02
CA ASN A 267 20.98 15.08 22.02
C ASN A 267 22.10 14.02 22.04
N VAL A 268 21.74 12.78 22.35
CA VAL A 268 22.66 11.64 22.41
C VAL A 268 22.24 10.67 21.30
N LYS A 269 23.19 10.37 20.42
CA LYS A 269 23.03 9.38 19.36
C LYS A 269 23.28 7.97 19.90
N GLN A 270 22.30 7.10 19.78
CA GLN A 270 22.41 5.68 20.08
C GLN A 270 22.48 4.91 18.76
N ASN A 271 23.52 4.09 18.61
CA ASN A 271 23.69 3.22 17.47
C ASN A 271 23.38 1.79 17.90
N ASN A 272 22.65 1.06 17.06
CA ASN A 272 22.35 -0.34 17.28
C ASN A 272 22.52 -1.12 15.96
N ASP A 273 22.79 -2.40 16.06
CA ASP A 273 22.83 -3.32 14.94
C ASP A 273 22.25 -4.67 15.33
N GLY A 274 21.74 -5.41 14.35
CA GLY A 274 21.11 -6.69 14.62
C GLY A 274 20.90 -7.53 13.38
N TRP A 275 20.99 -8.83 13.58
CA TRP A 275 20.56 -9.83 12.61
C TRP A 275 19.09 -10.19 12.83
N GLY A 276 18.36 -10.29 11.73
CA GLY A 276 16.99 -10.79 11.69
C GLY A 276 16.84 -11.80 10.56
N TRP A 277 15.66 -12.42 10.50
CA TRP A 277 15.27 -13.24 9.37
C TRP A 277 14.09 -12.61 8.65
N VAL A 278 14.05 -12.83 7.34
CA VAL A 278 12.98 -12.36 6.45
C VAL A 278 12.39 -13.55 5.72
N GLY A 279 11.12 -13.47 5.35
CA GLY A 279 10.47 -14.57 4.65
C GLY A 279 9.22 -14.14 3.92
N ASN A 280 8.98 -14.79 2.78
CA ASN A 280 7.74 -14.67 2.04
C ASN A 280 7.25 -16.05 1.64
N VAL A 281 5.99 -16.34 1.96
CA VAL A 281 5.28 -17.51 1.48
C VAL A 281 4.01 -17.03 0.81
N SER A 282 3.84 -17.35 -0.47
CA SER A 282 2.66 -16.94 -1.23
C SER A 282 2.07 -18.14 -1.94
N LEU A 283 0.79 -18.41 -1.71
CA LEU A 283 -0.01 -19.38 -2.44
C LEU A 283 -0.99 -18.61 -3.33
N HIS A 284 -0.99 -18.91 -4.61
CA HIS A 284 -1.89 -18.31 -5.58
C HIS A 284 -2.76 -19.37 -6.23
N TYR A 285 -4.04 -19.04 -6.43
CA TYR A 285 -5.01 -19.83 -7.16
C TYR A 285 -5.75 -18.93 -8.15
N GLU A 286 -5.78 -19.33 -9.42
CA GLU A 286 -6.46 -18.64 -10.51
C GLU A 286 -7.24 -19.67 -11.33
N GLY A 287 -8.50 -19.88 -10.97
CA GLY A 287 -9.41 -20.78 -11.67
C GLY A 287 -10.48 -20.03 -12.46
N GLU A 288 -11.28 -20.78 -13.24
CA GLU A 288 -12.29 -20.20 -14.13
C GLU A 288 -13.38 -19.37 -13.41
N ARG A 289 -13.75 -19.79 -12.19
CA ARG A 289 -14.83 -19.17 -11.40
C ARG A 289 -14.33 -18.35 -10.23
N GLY A 290 -13.02 -18.29 -9.99
CA GLY A 290 -12.52 -17.56 -8.84
C GLY A 290 -11.02 -17.59 -8.74
N ASN A 291 -10.52 -16.61 -8.00
CA ASN A 291 -9.11 -16.48 -7.67
C ASN A 291 -8.94 -16.31 -6.17
N GLY A 292 -7.75 -16.64 -5.69
CA GLY A 292 -7.38 -16.52 -4.30
C GLY A 292 -5.88 -16.36 -4.12
N SER A 293 -5.49 -15.58 -3.14
CA SER A 293 -4.11 -15.48 -2.69
C SER A 293 -4.06 -15.58 -1.17
N LEU A 294 -3.13 -16.38 -0.66
CA LEU A 294 -2.76 -16.44 0.74
C LEU A 294 -1.27 -16.11 0.83
N THR A 295 -0.93 -15.03 1.52
CA THR A 295 0.44 -14.55 1.64
C THR A 295 0.82 -14.38 3.10
N TYR A 296 1.93 -14.99 3.49
CA TYR A 296 2.65 -14.68 4.72
C TYR A 296 3.91 -13.90 4.35
N ASN A 297 4.15 -12.79 5.03
CA ASN A 297 5.36 -11.99 4.88
C ASN A 297 5.91 -11.62 6.26
N ARG A 298 7.23 -11.73 6.41
CA ARG A 298 7.98 -11.16 7.53
C ARG A 298 9.09 -10.26 7.01
N ASP A 299 9.06 -9.00 7.42
CA ASP A 299 10.02 -7.98 7.03
C ASP A 299 10.24 -6.91 8.12
N ILE A 300 11.06 -5.91 7.80
CA ILE A 300 11.14 -4.66 8.55
C ILE A 300 10.54 -3.58 7.67
N THR A 301 9.69 -2.74 8.25
CA THR A 301 9.00 -1.68 7.51
C THR A 301 8.91 -0.42 8.38
N PRO A 302 8.89 0.78 7.80
CA PRO A 302 8.60 1.99 8.54
C PRO A 302 7.31 1.84 9.35
N ALA A 303 7.37 2.19 10.64
CA ALA A 303 6.20 2.29 11.47
C ALA A 303 5.49 3.59 11.11
N SER A 304 4.61 3.53 10.11
CA SER A 304 3.94 4.70 9.52
C SER A 304 3.50 5.71 10.59
N GLY A 305 3.92 6.97 10.44
CA GLY A 305 3.62 8.07 11.36
C GLY A 305 4.39 8.04 12.68
N LEU A 306 5.00 6.91 13.06
CA LEU A 306 5.83 6.76 14.25
C LEU A 306 7.31 6.94 13.89
N ASN A 307 8.12 7.35 14.85
CA ASN A 307 9.53 7.60 14.62
C ASN A 307 10.33 6.29 14.73
N GLY A 308 10.41 5.57 13.61
CA GLY A 308 11.19 4.33 13.48
C GLY A 308 10.55 3.26 12.62
N ALA A 309 11.14 2.06 12.65
CA ALA A 309 10.65 0.87 11.96
C ALA A 309 10.21 -0.23 12.93
N VAL A 310 9.38 -1.13 12.42
CA VAL A 310 8.87 -2.31 13.12
C VAL A 310 9.23 -3.59 12.38
N GLU A 311 9.47 -4.65 13.13
CA GLU A 311 9.40 -6.00 12.59
C GLU A 311 7.94 -6.38 12.40
N ARG A 312 7.56 -6.58 11.14
CA ARG A 312 6.20 -6.91 10.76
C ARG A 312 6.09 -8.37 10.39
N ASN A 313 5.06 -9.04 10.90
CA ASN A 313 4.54 -10.28 10.32
C ASN A 313 3.15 -9.99 9.79
N ALA A 314 2.89 -10.33 8.54
CA ALA A 314 1.59 -10.12 7.88
C ALA A 314 1.13 -11.44 7.25
N LEU A 315 -0.05 -11.91 7.66
CA LEU A 315 -0.76 -13.01 7.01
C LEU A 315 -2.02 -12.44 6.36
N THR A 316 -2.08 -12.46 5.03
CA THR A 316 -3.18 -11.90 4.25
C THR A 316 -3.82 -12.95 3.37
N LEU A 317 -5.14 -12.94 3.32
CA LEU A 317 -5.97 -13.78 2.46
C LEU A 317 -6.85 -12.85 1.63
N SER A 318 -6.87 -13.04 0.33
CA SER A 318 -7.78 -12.36 -0.59
C SER A 318 -8.39 -13.38 -1.52
N THR A 319 -9.71 -13.40 -1.62
CA THR A 319 -10.43 -14.33 -2.48
C THR A 319 -11.58 -13.63 -3.18
N GLN A 320 -11.77 -13.98 -4.44
CA GLN A 320 -12.92 -13.56 -5.23
C GLN A 320 -13.52 -14.80 -5.90
N TYR A 321 -14.81 -15.03 -5.66
CA TYR A 321 -15.53 -16.16 -6.24
C TYR A 321 -16.75 -15.67 -7.02
N ARG A 322 -16.76 -15.93 -8.32
CA ARG A 322 -17.86 -15.61 -9.23
C ARG A 322 -18.89 -16.74 -9.18
N MET A 323 -20.00 -16.49 -8.48
CA MET A 323 -21.11 -17.46 -8.39
C MET A 323 -21.94 -17.50 -9.67
N THR A 324 -22.23 -16.33 -10.25
CA THR A 324 -22.93 -16.19 -11.55
C THR A 324 -22.22 -15.17 -12.43
N SER A 325 -22.69 -14.93 -13.65
CA SER A 325 -22.09 -13.92 -14.53
C SER A 325 -22.08 -12.52 -13.91
N GLU A 326 -23.04 -12.22 -13.04
CA GLU A 326 -23.29 -10.90 -12.46
C GLU A 326 -22.92 -10.85 -10.97
N PHE A 327 -22.91 -11.99 -10.27
CA PHE A 327 -22.74 -12.03 -8.81
C PHE A 327 -21.39 -12.63 -8.42
N SER A 328 -20.63 -11.85 -7.64
CA SER A 328 -19.34 -12.26 -7.08
C SER A 328 -19.31 -12.07 -5.57
N ILE A 329 -18.71 -13.03 -4.86
CA ILE A 329 -18.33 -12.91 -3.47
C ILE A 329 -16.87 -12.45 -3.40
N LEU A 330 -16.63 -11.49 -2.52
CA LEU A 330 -15.33 -10.95 -2.18
C LEU A 330 -15.07 -11.31 -0.72
N PHE A 331 -13.88 -11.81 -0.40
CA PHE A 331 -13.51 -12.04 0.98
C PHE A 331 -12.03 -11.73 1.15
N SER A 332 -11.74 -10.80 2.06
CA SER A 332 -10.37 -10.51 2.48
C SER A 332 -10.23 -10.64 3.98
N ALA A 333 -9.09 -11.17 4.43
CA ALA A 333 -8.72 -11.25 5.83
C ALA A 333 -7.23 -10.92 5.99
N GLY A 334 -6.88 -10.32 7.13
CA GLY A 334 -5.52 -9.93 7.43
C GLY A 334 -5.23 -10.10 8.92
N TYR A 335 -4.04 -10.59 9.24
CA TYR A 335 -3.50 -10.62 10.59
C TYR A 335 -2.09 -10.05 10.58
N TYR A 336 -1.86 -9.03 11.40
CA TYR A 336 -0.61 -8.29 11.43
C TYR A 336 -0.08 -8.24 12.86
N THR A 337 1.23 -8.41 13.01
CA THR A 337 1.94 -8.14 14.27
C THR A 337 3.07 -7.17 13.98
N ASN A 338 3.13 -6.06 14.70
CA ASN A 338 4.18 -5.07 14.58
C ASN A 338 4.91 -4.95 15.90
N LYS A 339 6.22 -5.21 15.89
CA LYS A 339 7.05 -5.14 17.10
C LYS A 339 8.31 -4.29 16.90
N SER A 340 8.61 -3.40 17.85
CA SER A 340 9.86 -2.65 17.92
C SER A 340 10.16 -2.28 19.37
N ASP A 341 11.38 -2.57 19.84
CA ASP A 341 11.83 -2.15 21.16
C ASP A 341 12.42 -0.73 21.08
N ALA A 342 12.21 0.07 22.13
CA ALA A 342 12.72 1.45 22.19
C ALA A 342 14.26 1.47 22.13
N GLY A 343 14.82 2.30 21.24
CA GLY A 343 16.26 2.40 21.01
C GLY A 343 16.83 1.29 20.11
N GLN A 344 16.03 0.32 19.68
CA GLN A 344 16.46 -0.67 18.68
C GLN A 344 16.17 -0.18 17.28
N PHE A 345 14.90 -0.13 16.88
CA PHE A 345 14.48 0.34 15.56
C PHE A 345 13.46 1.48 15.65
N SER A 346 13.01 1.87 16.84
CA SER A 346 12.13 3.01 17.05
C SER A 346 12.50 3.80 18.31
N THR A 347 12.14 5.08 18.36
CA THR A 347 12.30 5.91 19.56
C THR A 347 11.37 5.50 20.71
N GLN A 348 10.31 4.73 20.41
CA GLN A 348 9.32 4.26 21.36
C GLN A 348 9.09 2.75 21.22
N VAL A 349 8.51 2.13 22.25
CA VAL A 349 8.09 0.73 22.17
C VAL A 349 6.84 0.63 21.31
N ILE A 350 6.83 -0.31 20.38
CA ILE A 350 5.67 -0.64 19.54
C ILE A 350 5.44 -2.14 19.68
N ASP A 351 4.27 -2.54 20.18
CA ASP A 351 3.81 -3.93 20.18
C ASP A 351 2.30 -3.96 19.92
N GLU A 352 1.96 -4.16 18.65
CA GLU A 352 0.58 -4.08 18.15
C GLU A 352 0.20 -5.35 17.41
N ARG A 353 -1.06 -5.78 17.59
CA ARG A 353 -1.66 -6.88 16.85
C ARG A 353 -2.96 -6.43 16.21
N THR A 354 -3.09 -6.65 14.92
CA THR A 354 -4.24 -6.21 14.14
C THR A 354 -4.86 -7.39 13.42
N ILE A 355 -6.16 -7.60 13.60
CA ILE A 355 -6.96 -8.53 12.81
C ILE A 355 -8.00 -7.75 12.00
N ARG A 356 -8.14 -8.13 10.73
CA ARG A 356 -9.17 -7.58 9.83
C ARG A 356 -9.87 -8.70 9.09
N VAL A 357 -11.19 -8.60 8.99
CA VAL A 357 -12.02 -9.50 8.20
C VAL A 357 -13.02 -8.67 7.42
N SER A 358 -13.10 -8.90 6.11
CA SER A 358 -13.87 -8.07 5.19
C SER A 358 -14.54 -8.94 4.13
N PRO A 359 -15.69 -9.57 4.45
CA PRO A 359 -16.60 -10.13 3.48
C PRO A 359 -17.28 -9.02 2.67
N GLY A 360 -17.56 -9.32 1.41
CA GLY A 360 -18.31 -8.45 0.53
C GLY A 360 -18.99 -9.23 -0.59
N VAL A 361 -19.94 -8.57 -1.21
CA VAL A 361 -20.68 -9.07 -2.37
C VAL A 361 -20.70 -7.99 -3.43
N ARG A 362 -20.57 -8.39 -4.69
CA ARG A 362 -20.67 -7.52 -5.84
C ARG A 362 -21.73 -8.05 -6.79
N TYR A 363 -22.60 -7.15 -7.23
CA TYR A 363 -23.58 -7.40 -8.26
C TYR A 363 -23.35 -6.45 -9.44
N GLU A 364 -23.04 -7.01 -10.60
CA GLU A 364 -22.80 -6.30 -11.85
C GLU A 364 -24.11 -6.17 -12.63
N PHE A 365 -24.68 -4.97 -12.72
CA PHE A 365 -25.85 -4.71 -13.56
C PHE A 365 -25.49 -4.72 -15.05
N SER A 366 -24.25 -4.31 -15.36
CA SER A 366 -23.64 -4.36 -16.67
C SER A 366 -22.12 -4.32 -16.52
N LYS A 367 -21.37 -4.47 -17.62
CA LYS A 367 -19.90 -4.32 -17.64
C LYS A 367 -19.40 -2.96 -17.11
N ASN A 368 -20.28 -1.97 -17.02
CA ASN A 368 -19.96 -0.58 -16.71
C ASN A 368 -20.61 -0.09 -15.41
N ILE A 369 -21.47 -0.89 -14.77
CA ILE A 369 -22.24 -0.49 -13.58
C ILE A 369 -22.33 -1.68 -12.63
N TYR A 370 -21.84 -1.51 -11.40
CA TYR A 370 -21.97 -2.51 -10.35
C TYR A 370 -22.27 -1.88 -9.00
N LEU A 371 -22.93 -2.67 -8.15
CA LEU A 371 -23.13 -2.38 -6.73
C LEU A 371 -22.28 -3.35 -5.91
N GLU A 372 -21.56 -2.83 -4.94
CA GLU A 372 -20.79 -3.61 -3.98
C GLU A 372 -21.27 -3.29 -2.57
N SER A 373 -21.42 -4.32 -1.74
CA SER A 373 -21.62 -4.15 -0.31
C SER A 373 -20.53 -4.92 0.43
N SER A 374 -19.91 -4.28 1.42
CA SER A 374 -18.88 -4.92 2.26
C SER A 374 -19.18 -4.68 3.73
N TYR A 375 -18.71 -5.61 4.55
CA TYR A 375 -18.66 -5.46 5.99
C TYR A 375 -17.23 -5.64 6.44
N ASP A 376 -16.67 -4.64 7.10
CA ASP A 376 -15.27 -4.56 7.49
C ASP A 376 -15.18 -4.56 9.02
N TYR A 377 -14.76 -5.70 9.58
CA TYR A 377 -14.40 -5.80 10.99
C TYR A 377 -12.90 -5.62 11.16
N THR A 378 -12.49 -4.76 12.09
CA THR A 378 -11.08 -4.60 12.47
C THR A 378 -10.95 -4.51 13.96
N ALA A 379 -9.99 -5.21 14.54
CA ALA A 379 -9.63 -5.11 15.94
C ALA A 379 -8.11 -4.99 16.09
N VAL A 380 -7.68 -4.11 16.99
CA VAL A 380 -6.28 -3.84 17.29
C VAL A 380 -6.05 -3.90 18.79
N ASP A 381 -5.06 -4.68 19.19
CA ASP A 381 -4.58 -4.78 20.56
C ASP A 381 -3.24 -4.05 20.67
N TYR A 382 -3.18 -3.03 21.52
CA TYR A 382 -1.98 -2.28 21.87
C TYR A 382 -1.39 -2.88 23.14
N LEU A 383 -0.43 -3.80 23.00
CA LEU A 383 0.05 -4.61 24.11
C LEU A 383 0.85 -3.80 25.14
N GLU A 384 1.56 -2.76 24.71
CA GLU A 384 2.32 -1.88 25.60
C GLU A 384 1.41 -1.06 26.54
N SER A 385 0.26 -0.58 26.04
CA SER A 385 -0.69 0.19 26.84
C SER A 385 -1.78 -0.67 27.49
N ASN A 386 -1.81 -1.97 27.17
CA ASN A 386 -2.87 -2.91 27.53
C ASN A 386 -4.28 -2.37 27.19
N THR A 387 -4.42 -1.79 26.00
CA THR A 387 -5.69 -1.29 25.47
C THR A 387 -6.04 -1.98 24.16
N SER A 388 -7.33 -2.02 23.83
CA SER A 388 -7.83 -2.60 22.59
C SER A 388 -8.85 -1.66 21.94
N ALA A 389 -8.82 -1.55 20.63
CA ALA A 389 -9.83 -0.83 19.85
C ALA A 389 -10.41 -1.76 18.78
N ASN A 390 -11.71 -1.64 18.52
CA ASN A 390 -12.36 -2.36 17.43
C ASN A 390 -13.29 -1.45 16.65
N ARG A 391 -13.67 -1.92 15.47
CA ARG A 391 -14.54 -1.20 14.53
C ARG A 391 -15.31 -2.17 13.65
N ASN A 392 -16.59 -1.86 13.48
CA ASN A 392 -17.49 -2.46 12.50
C ASN A 392 -17.86 -1.37 11.47
N LEU A 393 -17.51 -1.60 10.22
CA LEU A 393 -17.81 -0.69 9.12
C LEU A 393 -18.66 -1.41 8.07
N LEU A 394 -19.87 -0.91 7.83
CA LEU A 394 -20.72 -1.40 6.75
C LEU A 394 -20.64 -0.41 5.59
N SER A 395 -20.35 -0.89 4.38
CA SER A 395 -20.30 -0.05 3.19
C SER A 395 -21.25 -0.54 2.09
N ILE A 396 -21.83 0.42 1.37
CA ILE A 396 -22.52 0.19 0.11
C ILE A 396 -21.94 1.16 -0.92
N ARG A 397 -21.55 0.64 -2.08
CA ARG A 397 -20.87 1.39 -3.13
C ARG A 397 -21.51 1.13 -4.49
N LEU A 398 -21.96 2.19 -5.13
CA LEU A 398 -22.35 2.17 -6.53
C LEU A 398 -21.18 2.69 -7.37
N TYR A 399 -20.73 1.90 -8.33
CA TYR A 399 -19.67 2.29 -9.27
C TYR A 399 -20.22 2.34 -10.69
N ILE A 400 -19.88 3.41 -11.41
CA ILE A 400 -20.23 3.63 -12.81
C ILE A 400 -18.97 4.05 -13.55
N GLN A 401 -18.70 3.41 -14.69
CA GLN A 401 -17.66 3.84 -15.63
C GLN A 401 -18.23 3.93 -17.04
N ARG A 402 -17.62 4.77 -17.88
CA ARG A 402 -18.02 4.87 -19.28
C ARG A 402 -16.80 5.15 -20.15
N PRO A 403 -16.28 4.19 -20.92
CA PRO A 403 -15.20 4.48 -21.86
C PRO A 403 -15.68 5.54 -22.86
N ILE A 404 -14.89 6.60 -23.04
CA ILE A 404 -15.15 7.68 -24.02
C ILE A 404 -14.53 7.31 -25.37
N TRP A 405 -13.34 6.70 -25.35
CA TRP A 405 -12.58 6.29 -26.52
C TRP A 405 -12.16 4.82 -26.36
N GLU A 406 -12.36 4.03 -27.41
CA GLU A 406 -11.94 2.63 -27.60
C GLU A 406 -11.41 2.42 -29.00
#